data_AF-A0A1V3XXZ5-F1
#
_entry.id   AF-A0A1V3XXZ5-F1
#
_cell.length_a   1.000
_cell.length_b   1.000
_cell.length_c   1.000
_cell.angle_alpha   90.00
_cell.angle_beta   90.00
_cell.angle_gamma   90.00
#
_symmetry.space_group_name_H-M   'P 1'
#
loop_
_entity.id
_entity.type
_entity.pdbx_description
1 polymer ?
#
loop_
_entity_poly.entity_id
_entity_poly.type
_entity_poly.pdbx_seq_one_letter_code
_entity_poly.pdbx_strand_id
1 'polypeptide(L)'
;MFNSGTGNIGFFNSGTGNFGIGNSGNYNTGIANAGGTNTGWFNAGIVNTGIGNTGNYNSGSFNAGSTNTGGFNAGSHNTGYLNPGNYNTGAANTGDVDTGAFISGSYSNGLFWQDDYQGLIDGSPGLFNSTTNPSSGLLNAGSGSDSGVGNRGTGNSGLLNYSSAISGNSGLLNFGALQSGIRNLGSTISGSGNTGVVTPAFISGVANVGGKLSGLFFTGTRP
;
A
#
# COMPACT_ATOMS: atom_id res chain seq x y z
N MET A 1 -33.57 40.02 26.55
CA MET A 1 -33.30 39.11 25.41
C MET A 1 -32.39 38.01 25.91
N PHE A 2 -32.71 36.75 25.65
CA PHE A 2 -32.06 35.58 26.27
C PHE A 2 -30.66 35.25 25.71
N ASN A 3 -29.96 36.19 25.07
CA ASN A 3 -28.63 35.97 24.50
C ASN A 3 -27.57 36.79 25.25
N SER A 4 -26.34 36.27 25.34
CA SER A 4 -25.16 36.96 25.86
C SER A 4 -24.15 37.19 24.73
N GLY A 5 -23.55 38.37 24.66
CA GLY A 5 -22.63 38.78 23.57
C GLY A 5 -23.32 39.53 22.43
N THR A 6 -22.75 39.50 21.22
CA THR A 6 -23.09 40.42 20.12
C THR A 6 -23.62 39.68 18.88
N GLY A 7 -24.57 40.30 18.18
CA GLY A 7 -25.04 39.79 16.88
C GLY A 7 -25.73 38.42 16.88
N ASN A 8 -26.17 37.91 18.05
CA ASN A 8 -26.83 36.61 18.14
C ASN A 8 -28.33 36.69 17.81
N ILE A 9 -28.82 35.76 17.00
CA ILE A 9 -30.24 35.62 16.62
C ILE A 9 -30.80 34.31 17.20
N GLY A 10 -31.95 34.39 17.89
CA GLY A 10 -32.59 33.25 18.57
C GLY A 10 -32.51 33.34 20.10
N PHE A 11 -32.31 32.21 20.79
CA PHE A 11 -32.41 32.11 22.26
C PHE A 11 -31.20 31.43 22.90
N PHE A 12 -30.81 31.87 24.10
CA PHE A 12 -29.79 31.23 24.94
C PHE A 12 -28.41 31.11 24.28
N ASN A 13 -28.12 31.91 23.25
CA ASN A 13 -26.82 31.91 22.61
C ASN A 13 -25.81 32.77 23.40
N SER A 14 -24.55 32.32 23.47
CA SER A 14 -23.44 33.05 24.08
C SER A 14 -22.29 33.24 23.09
N GLY A 15 -21.71 34.45 23.03
CA GLY A 15 -20.60 34.80 22.13
C GLY A 15 -21.05 35.67 20.97
N THR A 16 -20.57 35.41 19.75
CA THR A 16 -20.73 36.33 18.60
C THR A 16 -21.42 35.68 17.42
N GLY A 17 -22.45 36.34 16.86
CA GLY A 17 -22.97 36.01 15.53
C GLY A 17 -23.61 34.62 15.40
N ASN A 18 -24.08 34.02 16.50
CA ASN A 18 -24.73 32.72 16.46
C ASN A 18 -26.20 32.83 16.03
N PHE A 19 -26.68 31.86 15.26
CA PHE A 19 -28.08 31.75 14.84
C PHE A 19 -28.70 30.44 15.35
N GLY A 20 -29.71 30.53 16.21
CA GLY A 20 -30.46 29.36 16.69
C GLY A 20 -30.61 29.32 18.20
N ILE A 21 -30.42 28.15 18.81
CA ILE A 21 -30.72 27.93 20.24
C ILE A 21 -29.52 27.35 20.98
N GLY A 22 -29.11 28.00 22.07
CA GLY A 22 -28.15 27.43 23.02
C GLY A 22 -26.72 27.28 22.47
N ASN A 23 -26.36 28.00 21.41
CA ASN A 23 -25.01 27.91 20.86
C ASN A 23 -24.02 28.73 21.70
N SER A 24 -22.80 28.23 21.88
CA SER A 24 -21.71 28.89 22.60
C SER A 24 -20.49 29.07 21.69
N GLY A 25 -19.96 30.29 21.64
CA GLY A 25 -18.81 30.65 20.81
C GLY A 25 -19.21 31.54 19.65
N ASN A 26 -18.69 31.29 18.45
CA ASN A 26 -18.79 32.24 17.33
C ASN A 26 -19.40 31.61 16.07
N TYR A 27 -20.31 32.33 15.42
CA TYR A 27 -20.84 32.03 14.08
C TYR A 27 -21.45 30.62 13.93
N ASN A 28 -21.96 30.04 15.01
CA ASN A 28 -22.62 28.74 14.94
C ASN A 28 -24.07 28.89 14.48
N THR A 29 -24.55 27.96 13.65
CA THR A 29 -25.93 27.89 13.18
C THR A 29 -26.58 26.58 13.60
N GLY A 30 -27.68 26.64 14.36
CA GLY A 30 -28.45 25.46 14.78
C GLY A 30 -28.64 25.37 16.29
N ILE A 31 -28.45 24.20 16.87
CA ILE A 31 -28.82 23.92 18.26
C ILE A 31 -27.61 23.41 19.05
N ALA A 32 -27.33 24.05 20.18
CA ALA A 32 -26.37 23.59 21.18
C ALA A 32 -24.97 23.26 20.61
N ASN A 33 -24.51 24.02 19.61
CA ASN A 33 -23.15 23.89 19.13
C ASN A 33 -22.19 24.69 20.03
N ALA A 34 -21.00 24.16 20.27
CA ALA A 34 -19.92 24.80 21.02
C ALA A 34 -18.69 25.02 20.13
N GLY A 35 -18.10 26.20 20.17
CA GLY A 35 -16.90 26.56 19.40
C GLY A 35 -17.22 27.51 18.25
N GLY A 36 -16.76 27.21 17.03
CA GLY A 36 -16.75 28.17 15.93
C GLY A 36 -17.31 27.65 14.60
N THR A 37 -18.20 28.40 13.95
CA THR A 37 -18.65 28.14 12.57
C THR A 37 -19.26 26.74 12.38
N ASN A 38 -19.83 26.16 13.42
CA ASN A 38 -20.50 24.86 13.30
C ASN A 38 -21.93 25.04 12.79
N THR A 39 -22.40 24.13 11.95
CA THR A 39 -23.78 24.09 11.45
C THR A 39 -24.45 22.77 11.82
N GLY A 40 -25.63 22.81 12.42
CA GLY A 40 -26.37 21.63 12.83
C GLY A 40 -26.51 21.54 14.35
N TRP A 41 -26.46 20.34 14.93
CA TRP A 41 -26.86 20.11 16.31
C TRP A 41 -25.72 19.48 17.14
N PHE A 42 -25.49 20.00 18.34
CA PHE A 42 -24.59 19.42 19.35
C PHE A 42 -23.14 19.24 18.87
N ASN A 43 -22.67 20.00 17.88
CA ASN A 43 -21.29 19.92 17.44
C ASN A 43 -20.36 20.70 18.38
N ALA A 44 -19.18 20.16 18.66
CA ALA A 44 -18.15 20.78 19.48
C ALA A 44 -16.83 20.92 18.71
N GLY A 45 -16.28 22.12 18.66
CA GLY A 45 -15.02 22.46 17.97
C GLY A 45 -15.25 23.47 16.85
N ILE A 46 -14.59 23.33 15.70
CA ILE A 46 -14.72 24.29 14.59
C ILE A 46 -15.16 23.68 13.26
N VAL A 47 -15.99 24.42 12.52
CA VAL A 47 -16.36 24.11 11.12
C VAL A 47 -16.95 22.70 10.95
N ASN A 48 -17.68 22.21 11.95
CA ASN A 48 -18.40 20.94 11.81
C ASN A 48 -19.79 21.17 11.23
N THR A 49 -20.23 20.28 10.34
CA THR A 49 -21.59 20.26 9.79
C THR A 49 -22.29 18.95 10.11
N GLY A 50 -23.48 19.01 10.71
CA GLY A 50 -24.33 17.85 11.00
C GLY A 50 -24.60 17.68 12.49
N ILE A 51 -24.47 16.47 13.03
CA ILE A 51 -24.96 16.14 14.38
C ILE A 51 -23.85 15.55 15.25
N GLY A 52 -23.61 16.15 16.41
CA GLY A 52 -22.80 15.52 17.47
C GLY A 52 -21.34 15.28 17.10
N ASN A 53 -20.77 16.05 16.16
CA ASN A 53 -19.36 15.92 15.83
C ASN A 53 -18.49 16.62 16.88
N THR A 54 -17.40 15.98 17.28
CA THR A 54 -16.40 16.54 18.22
C THR A 54 -15.05 16.67 17.51
N GLY A 55 -14.42 17.84 17.63
CA GLY A 55 -13.19 18.19 16.93
C GLY A 55 -13.48 19.13 15.76
N ASN A 56 -12.78 19.01 14.64
CA ASN A 56 -12.75 20.08 13.64
C ASN A 56 -13.02 19.61 12.21
N TYR A 57 -13.71 20.40 11.41
CA TYR A 57 -13.91 20.17 9.97
C TYR A 57 -14.62 18.84 9.63
N ASN A 58 -15.46 18.32 10.52
CA ASN A 58 -16.20 17.09 10.26
C ASN A 58 -17.54 17.39 9.57
N SER A 59 -17.94 16.53 8.64
CA SER A 59 -19.25 16.57 7.99
C SER A 59 -20.02 15.27 8.19
N GLY A 60 -21.27 15.36 8.66
CA GLY A 60 -22.15 14.23 8.95
C GLY A 60 -22.39 14.07 10.45
N SER A 61 -22.33 12.84 10.99
CA SER A 61 -22.82 12.60 12.36
C SER A 61 -21.85 11.81 13.24
N PHE A 62 -21.71 12.23 14.50
CA PHE A 62 -20.97 11.51 15.55
C PHE A 62 -19.52 11.20 15.18
N ASN A 63 -18.87 12.06 14.40
CA ASN A 63 -17.45 11.93 14.12
C ASN A 63 -16.64 12.55 15.27
N ALA A 64 -15.57 11.88 15.70
CA ALA A 64 -14.64 12.37 16.70
C ALA A 64 -13.25 12.52 16.09
N GLY A 65 -12.66 13.71 16.20
CA GLY A 65 -11.37 14.05 15.59
C GLY A 65 -11.53 15.09 14.49
N SER A 66 -10.78 14.99 13.39
CA SER A 66 -10.77 16.03 12.37
C SER A 66 -11.04 15.52 10.96
N THR A 67 -11.59 16.38 10.10
CA THR A 67 -11.70 16.16 8.63
C THR A 67 -12.41 14.88 8.22
N ASN A 68 -13.32 14.36 9.06
CA ASN A 68 -14.10 13.16 8.74
C ASN A 68 -15.38 13.50 7.97
N THR A 69 -15.78 12.64 7.04
CA THR A 69 -17.05 12.73 6.30
C THR A 69 -17.87 11.45 6.48
N GLY A 70 -19.16 11.55 6.76
CA GLY A 70 -20.06 10.41 6.98
C GLY A 70 -20.43 10.30 8.45
N GLY A 71 -20.27 9.14 9.10
CA GLY A 71 -20.61 9.07 10.52
C GLY A 71 -19.95 8.00 11.36
N PHE A 72 -19.91 8.25 12.67
CA PHE A 72 -19.28 7.37 13.65
C PHE A 72 -17.80 7.07 13.35
N ASN A 73 -17.08 7.99 12.70
CA ASN A 73 -15.65 7.84 12.48
C ASN A 73 -14.88 8.45 13.67
N ALA A 74 -13.91 7.71 14.19
CA ALA A 74 -13.06 8.15 15.29
C ALA A 74 -11.61 8.22 14.81
N GLY A 75 -10.97 9.38 14.94
CA GLY A 75 -9.67 9.68 14.34
C GLY A 75 -9.80 10.76 13.27
N SER A 76 -8.95 10.77 12.24
CA SER A 76 -8.93 11.86 11.27
C SER A 76 -8.91 11.42 9.81
N HIS A 77 -9.45 12.28 8.93
CA HIS A 77 -9.45 12.08 7.47
C HIS A 77 -10.22 10.84 6.99
N ASN A 78 -11.18 10.35 7.75
CA ASN A 78 -11.99 9.20 7.35
C ASN A 78 -13.19 9.61 6.51
N THR A 79 -13.53 8.83 5.50
CA THR A 79 -14.74 8.98 4.69
C THR A 79 -15.58 7.71 4.76
N GLY A 80 -16.86 7.84 5.14
CA GLY A 80 -17.80 6.73 5.25
C GLY A 80 -18.28 6.50 6.69
N TYR A 81 -18.40 5.25 7.11
CA TYR A 81 -19.06 4.92 8.39
C TYR A 81 -18.25 3.99 9.28
N LEU A 82 -18.27 4.26 10.59
CA LEU A 82 -17.69 3.37 11.60
C LEU A 82 -16.20 3.09 11.32
N ASN A 83 -15.42 4.08 10.91
CA ASN A 83 -13.98 3.93 10.73
C ASN A 83 -13.21 4.54 11.91
N PRO A 84 -12.84 3.75 12.94
CA PRO A 84 -11.74 4.08 13.84
C PRO A 84 -10.40 4.11 13.10
N GLY A 85 -9.46 4.94 13.56
CA GLY A 85 -8.16 5.13 12.90
C GLY A 85 -8.17 6.33 11.97
N ASN A 86 -7.26 6.38 11.01
CA ASN A 86 -7.05 7.54 10.15
C ASN A 86 -6.97 7.16 8.67
N TYR A 87 -7.38 8.08 7.81
CA TYR A 87 -7.30 7.96 6.34
C TYR A 87 -8.06 6.77 5.75
N ASN A 88 -9.11 6.32 6.42
CA ASN A 88 -9.95 5.21 5.96
C ASN A 88 -11.08 5.70 5.06
N THR A 89 -11.29 5.02 3.94
CA THR A 89 -12.45 5.21 3.05
C THR A 89 -13.30 3.94 3.02
N GLY A 90 -14.58 4.07 3.36
CA GLY A 90 -15.55 2.97 3.31
C GLY A 90 -16.20 2.70 4.66
N ALA A 91 -16.28 1.45 5.11
CA ALA A 91 -17.08 1.11 6.28
C ALA A 91 -16.44 0.09 7.22
N ALA A 92 -16.47 0.35 8.53
CA ALA A 92 -15.97 -0.58 9.55
C ALA A 92 -14.49 -0.95 9.37
N ASN A 93 -13.65 0.01 8.96
CA ASN A 93 -12.19 -0.17 8.93
C ASN A 93 -11.61 0.35 10.25
N THR A 94 -10.88 -0.49 10.98
CA THR A 94 -10.31 -0.14 12.30
C THR A 94 -8.80 0.16 12.27
N GLY A 95 -8.13 -0.14 11.15
CA GLY A 95 -6.71 0.18 10.92
C GLY A 95 -6.52 1.61 10.40
N ASP A 96 -5.38 1.86 9.74
CA ASP A 96 -5.09 3.14 9.08
C ASP A 96 -4.86 2.95 7.57
N VAL A 97 -5.26 3.94 6.77
CA VAL A 97 -5.00 4.01 5.31
C VAL A 97 -5.69 2.88 4.53
N ASP A 98 -6.93 2.55 4.88
CA ASP A 98 -7.69 1.50 4.22
C ASP A 98 -8.75 2.03 3.25
N THR A 99 -8.93 1.36 2.11
CA THR A 99 -10.08 1.60 1.22
C THR A 99 -10.91 0.33 1.08
N GLY A 100 -12.11 0.31 1.65
CA GLY A 100 -12.91 -0.90 1.65
C GLY A 100 -13.85 -1.03 2.84
N ALA A 101 -14.14 -2.26 3.24
CA ALA A 101 -14.95 -2.51 4.41
C ALA A 101 -14.51 -3.71 5.24
N PHE A 102 -14.74 -3.63 6.56
CA PHE A 102 -14.40 -4.68 7.52
C PHE A 102 -12.91 -5.04 7.49
N ILE A 103 -12.05 -4.03 7.45
CA ILE A 103 -10.58 -4.18 7.45
C ILE A 103 -10.06 -3.89 8.86
N SER A 104 -9.31 -4.82 9.46
CA SER A 104 -8.69 -4.62 10.78
C SER A 104 -7.19 -4.32 10.74
N GLY A 105 -6.49 -4.69 9.66
CA GLY A 105 -5.12 -4.27 9.39
C GLY A 105 -5.05 -2.88 8.75
N SER A 106 -3.86 -2.43 8.40
CA SER A 106 -3.60 -1.12 7.78
C SER A 106 -3.10 -1.23 6.34
N TYR A 107 -3.14 -0.13 5.58
CA TYR A 107 -2.66 -0.05 4.20
C TYR A 107 -3.30 -1.05 3.24
N SER A 108 -4.58 -1.37 3.44
CA SER A 108 -5.26 -2.41 2.68
C SER A 108 -6.39 -1.87 1.81
N ASN A 109 -6.66 -2.55 0.70
CA ASN A 109 -7.82 -2.29 -0.15
C ASN A 109 -8.69 -3.54 -0.28
N GLY A 110 -10.01 -3.44 -0.12
CA GLY A 110 -10.93 -4.56 -0.36
C GLY A 110 -11.90 -4.82 0.79
N LEU A 111 -12.13 -6.09 1.13
CA LEU A 111 -13.14 -6.49 2.10
C LEU A 111 -12.60 -7.58 3.02
N PHE A 112 -12.93 -7.51 4.31
CA PHE A 112 -12.68 -8.58 5.28
C PHE A 112 -11.20 -8.93 5.50
N TRP A 113 -10.31 -7.94 5.37
CA TRP A 113 -8.89 -8.13 5.63
C TRP A 113 -8.56 -8.03 7.12
N GLN A 114 -7.71 -8.93 7.59
CA GLN A 114 -7.30 -8.98 9.00
C GLN A 114 -5.89 -8.44 9.24
N ASP A 115 -5.04 -8.52 8.21
CA ASP A 115 -3.63 -8.14 8.24
C ASP A 115 -3.37 -6.88 7.40
N ASP A 116 -2.16 -6.36 7.51
CA ASP A 116 -1.71 -5.18 6.78
C ASP A 116 -1.42 -5.48 5.30
N TYR A 117 -1.45 -4.45 4.44
CA TYR A 117 -1.03 -4.47 3.04
C TYR A 117 -1.79 -5.45 2.13
N GLN A 118 -3.07 -5.71 2.42
CA GLN A 118 -3.90 -6.63 1.64
C GLN A 118 -4.61 -5.95 0.46
N GLY A 119 -4.87 -6.71 -0.60
CA GLY A 119 -5.59 -6.24 -1.80
C GLY A 119 -4.94 -5.05 -2.52
N LEU A 120 -3.64 -4.89 -2.35
CA LEU A 120 -2.85 -3.81 -2.91
C LEU A 120 -2.61 -4.03 -4.41
N ILE A 121 -3.25 -3.21 -5.24
CA ILE A 121 -2.97 -3.11 -6.68
C ILE A 121 -1.87 -2.05 -6.79
N ASP A 122 -0.60 -2.46 -6.84
CA ASP A 122 0.62 -1.60 -6.99
C ASP A 122 1.32 -1.09 -5.71
N GLY A 123 1.58 -1.95 -4.73
CA GLY A 123 2.47 -1.60 -3.61
C GLY A 123 3.40 -2.72 -3.15
N SER A 124 3.40 -3.83 -3.88
CA SER A 124 4.63 -4.54 -4.19
C SER A 124 4.96 -4.19 -5.64
N PRO A 125 6.23 -4.04 -6.05
CA PRO A 125 6.55 -3.73 -7.44
C PRO A 125 5.83 -4.71 -8.40
N GLY A 126 5.41 -4.26 -9.58
CA GLY A 126 4.84 -5.15 -10.60
C GLY A 126 3.38 -5.60 -10.42
N LEU A 127 2.84 -6.26 -11.46
CA LEU A 127 1.44 -6.68 -11.59
C LEU A 127 1.31 -8.20 -11.48
N PHE A 128 0.35 -8.66 -10.67
CA PHE A 128 0.08 -10.09 -10.43
C PHE A 128 1.29 -10.89 -9.93
N ASN A 129 2.22 -10.23 -9.23
CA ASN A 129 3.29 -10.92 -8.52
C ASN A 129 2.72 -11.59 -7.26
N SER A 130 3.08 -12.84 -7.03
CA SER A 130 2.76 -13.63 -5.83
C SER A 130 4.05 -13.93 -5.06
N THR A 131 4.68 -12.88 -4.53
CA THR A 131 5.98 -12.95 -3.88
C THR A 131 5.96 -12.46 -2.43
N THR A 132 6.78 -13.02 -1.54
CA THR A 132 6.87 -12.57 -0.14
C THR A 132 7.74 -11.32 0.04
N ASN A 133 8.79 -11.17 -0.76
CA ASN A 133 9.59 -9.94 -0.85
C ASN A 133 9.16 -9.11 -2.08
N PRO A 134 9.37 -7.78 -2.08
CA PRO A 134 9.10 -6.93 -3.24
C PRO A 134 9.81 -7.43 -4.51
N SER A 135 9.04 -7.73 -5.57
CA SER A 135 9.56 -8.15 -6.89
C SER A 135 8.93 -7.29 -7.96
N SER A 136 9.62 -6.78 -8.99
CA SER A 136 9.04 -5.93 -10.05
C SER A 136 8.68 -6.69 -11.34
N GLY A 137 7.78 -6.14 -12.17
CA GLY A 137 7.40 -6.73 -13.46
C GLY A 137 6.07 -7.49 -13.41
N LEU A 138 5.94 -8.67 -14.01
CA LEU A 138 4.64 -9.37 -14.17
C LEU A 138 4.71 -10.83 -13.74
N LEU A 139 3.71 -11.32 -13.00
CA LEU A 139 3.50 -12.77 -12.75
C LEU A 139 4.69 -13.50 -12.09
N ASN A 140 5.54 -12.79 -11.35
CA ASN A 140 6.61 -13.42 -10.57
C ASN A 140 6.02 -14.12 -9.33
N ALA A 141 6.64 -15.20 -8.85
CA ALA A 141 6.13 -15.97 -7.71
C ALA A 141 7.23 -16.49 -6.77
N GLY A 142 6.93 -16.69 -5.48
CA GLY A 142 7.87 -17.29 -4.53
C GLY A 142 8.41 -16.30 -3.49
N SER A 143 9.68 -16.42 -3.12
CA SER A 143 10.25 -15.62 -2.02
C SER A 143 10.51 -14.16 -2.39
N GLY A 144 10.64 -13.84 -3.68
CA GLY A 144 10.66 -12.48 -4.18
C GLY A 144 12.05 -11.84 -4.33
N SER A 145 12.10 -10.50 -4.39
CA SER A 145 13.29 -9.77 -4.87
C SER A 145 13.62 -10.04 -6.35
N ASP A 146 12.61 -10.45 -7.12
CA ASP A 146 12.72 -10.72 -8.56
C ASP A 146 12.44 -9.46 -9.40
N SER A 147 12.85 -9.46 -10.66
CA SER A 147 12.45 -8.45 -11.65
C SER A 147 12.20 -9.10 -13.02
N GLY A 148 11.19 -8.63 -13.74
CA GLY A 148 10.84 -9.14 -15.07
C GLY A 148 9.55 -9.95 -15.08
N VAL A 149 9.45 -11.00 -15.90
CA VAL A 149 8.17 -11.67 -16.19
C VAL A 149 8.22 -13.16 -15.86
N GLY A 150 7.26 -13.64 -15.07
CA GLY A 150 7.05 -15.06 -14.83
C GLY A 150 8.20 -15.77 -14.11
N ASN A 151 9.05 -15.04 -13.37
CA ASN A 151 10.12 -15.66 -12.60
C ASN A 151 9.56 -16.32 -11.34
N ARG A 152 10.17 -17.42 -10.90
CA ARG A 152 9.81 -18.10 -9.67
C ARG A 152 11.04 -18.30 -8.79
N GLY A 153 11.01 -17.84 -7.54
CA GLY A 153 12.10 -18.04 -6.57
C GLY A 153 12.51 -16.77 -5.84
N THR A 154 13.81 -16.62 -5.56
CA THR A 154 14.40 -15.43 -4.92
C THR A 154 15.39 -14.77 -5.87
N GLY A 155 15.40 -13.44 -5.95
CA GLY A 155 16.49 -12.66 -6.52
C GLY A 155 16.68 -12.80 -8.05
N ASN A 156 15.68 -13.29 -8.78
CA ASN A 156 15.81 -13.49 -10.22
C ASN A 156 15.66 -12.19 -11.00
N SER A 157 16.25 -12.13 -12.19
CA SER A 157 15.98 -11.08 -13.17
C SER A 157 15.81 -11.66 -14.57
N GLY A 158 14.78 -11.23 -15.30
CA GLY A 158 14.54 -11.65 -16.69
C GLY A 158 13.20 -12.35 -16.89
N LEU A 159 13.16 -13.40 -17.73
CA LEU A 159 11.92 -14.05 -18.19
C LEU A 159 11.90 -15.54 -17.82
N LEU A 160 10.85 -15.99 -17.13
CA LEU A 160 10.59 -17.40 -16.84
C LEU A 160 11.76 -18.13 -16.15
N ASN A 161 12.51 -17.43 -15.30
CA ASN A 161 13.58 -18.05 -14.53
C ASN A 161 13.02 -18.71 -13.28
N TYR A 162 13.48 -19.92 -12.99
CA TYR A 162 13.26 -20.62 -11.74
C TYR A 162 14.55 -20.61 -10.92
N SER A 163 14.60 -19.84 -9.83
CA SER A 163 15.67 -19.98 -8.83
C SER A 163 15.22 -20.91 -7.72
N SER A 164 16.05 -21.92 -7.45
CA SER A 164 15.87 -22.83 -6.31
C SER A 164 16.66 -22.40 -5.07
N ALA A 165 17.37 -21.26 -5.09
CA ALA A 165 18.26 -20.82 -4.01
C ALA A 165 18.18 -19.30 -3.71
N ILE A 166 18.92 -18.87 -2.68
CA ILE A 166 18.91 -17.51 -2.12
C ILE A 166 19.58 -16.48 -3.06
N SER A 167 20.56 -16.91 -3.86
CA SER A 167 21.16 -16.08 -4.93
C SER A 167 20.48 -16.38 -6.26
N GLY A 168 19.68 -15.43 -6.73
CA GLY A 168 18.87 -15.60 -7.93
C GLY A 168 19.63 -15.62 -9.25
N ASN A 169 18.90 -15.97 -10.31
CA ASN A 169 19.42 -16.11 -11.66
C ASN A 169 19.12 -14.86 -12.49
N SER A 170 19.95 -14.59 -13.50
CA SER A 170 19.67 -13.57 -14.51
C SER A 170 19.60 -14.20 -15.89
N GLY A 171 18.53 -13.94 -16.65
CA GLY A 171 18.38 -14.46 -18.03
C GLY A 171 16.99 -14.99 -18.40
N LEU A 172 16.94 -16.07 -19.18
CA LEU A 172 15.72 -16.65 -19.75
C LEU A 172 15.67 -18.16 -19.50
N LEU A 173 14.55 -18.66 -18.98
CA LEU A 173 14.31 -20.10 -18.75
C LEU A 173 15.44 -20.76 -17.95
N ASN A 174 16.08 -19.97 -17.10
CA ASN A 174 17.09 -20.44 -16.20
C ASN A 174 16.43 -21.34 -15.17
N PHE A 175 17.05 -22.46 -14.83
CA PHE A 175 16.54 -23.34 -13.78
C PHE A 175 17.69 -23.65 -12.81
N GLY A 176 17.92 -22.86 -11.75
CA GLY A 176 19.04 -23.15 -10.83
C GLY A 176 19.51 -21.99 -9.95
N ALA A 177 20.82 -21.80 -9.74
CA ALA A 177 21.39 -20.81 -8.80
C ALA A 177 22.82 -20.37 -9.20
N LEU A 178 23.21 -19.10 -8.90
CA LEU A 178 24.50 -18.49 -9.31
C LEU A 178 24.89 -18.83 -10.75
N GLN A 179 23.89 -18.67 -11.60
CA GLN A 179 23.93 -19.17 -12.93
C GLN A 179 23.62 -18.04 -13.88
N SER A 180 24.42 -17.97 -14.93
CA SER A 180 23.84 -17.59 -16.21
C SER A 180 23.04 -18.80 -16.73
N GLY A 181 21.97 -19.17 -16.02
CA GLY A 181 20.91 -20.14 -16.36
C GLY A 181 21.02 -21.63 -16.02
N ILE A 182 20.07 -22.45 -16.50
CA ILE A 182 20.35 -23.87 -16.84
C ILE A 182 19.80 -24.18 -18.23
N ARG A 183 20.60 -24.95 -18.98
CA ARG A 183 20.90 -24.82 -20.43
C ARG A 183 21.60 -23.50 -20.74
N ASN A 184 22.86 -23.39 -20.34
CA ASN A 184 23.55 -22.10 -20.40
C ASN A 184 24.26 -21.98 -21.73
N LEU A 185 23.61 -21.31 -22.66
CA LEU A 185 24.25 -20.81 -23.86
C LEU A 185 24.92 -19.47 -23.52
N GLY A 186 26.24 -19.32 -23.63
CA GLY A 186 26.87 -18.07 -23.18
C GLY A 186 28.41 -18.01 -23.10
N SER A 187 28.92 -16.85 -22.70
CA SER A 187 30.32 -16.41 -22.85
C SER A 187 31.02 -15.98 -21.55
N THR A 188 30.27 -15.79 -20.46
CA THR A 188 30.78 -15.62 -19.08
C THR A 188 29.89 -16.44 -18.16
N ILE A 189 29.95 -17.76 -18.32
CA ILE A 189 29.04 -18.69 -17.68
C ILE A 189 29.72 -19.30 -16.45
N SER A 190 29.00 -19.30 -15.34
CA SER A 190 29.08 -20.36 -14.35
C SER A 190 27.76 -21.12 -14.37
N GLY A 191 27.83 -22.45 -14.44
CA GLY A 191 26.64 -23.28 -14.47
C GLY A 191 26.89 -24.64 -15.09
N SER A 192 25.84 -25.35 -15.49
CA SER A 192 25.92 -26.77 -15.86
C SER A 192 25.10 -27.07 -17.11
N GLY A 193 25.66 -27.88 -18.01
CA GLY A 193 25.12 -28.00 -19.36
C GLY A 193 25.30 -26.68 -20.09
N ASN A 194 26.53 -26.17 -20.10
CA ASN A 194 26.88 -24.92 -20.73
C ASN A 194 27.33 -25.18 -22.18
N THR A 195 26.67 -24.61 -23.17
CA THR A 195 27.15 -24.68 -24.56
C THR A 195 27.63 -23.29 -24.96
N GLY A 196 28.95 -23.07 -24.97
CA GLY A 196 29.60 -21.92 -25.61
C GLY A 196 29.60 -22.04 -27.13
N VAL A 197 28.97 -21.08 -27.82
CA VAL A 197 28.72 -21.16 -29.28
C VAL A 197 29.69 -20.32 -30.11
N VAL A 198 30.61 -19.60 -29.47
CA VAL A 198 31.65 -18.77 -30.11
C VAL A 198 32.98 -19.00 -29.41
N THR A 199 34.05 -19.11 -30.21
CA THR A 199 35.42 -18.98 -29.75
C THR A 199 35.84 -17.50 -29.86
N PRO A 200 36.12 -16.75 -28.76
CA PRO A 200 36.24 -17.20 -27.37
C PRO A 200 35.04 -16.90 -26.45
N ALA A 201 34.80 -17.78 -25.48
CA ALA A 201 33.79 -17.80 -24.43
C ALA A 201 34.45 -18.21 -23.08
N PHE A 202 34.47 -17.28 -22.13
CA PHE A 202 35.03 -17.44 -20.79
C PHE A 202 34.08 -18.24 -19.89
N ILE A 203 34.12 -19.57 -20.06
CA ILE A 203 33.19 -20.51 -19.44
C ILE A 203 33.87 -21.25 -18.31
N SER A 204 33.21 -21.28 -17.15
CA SER A 204 33.61 -22.07 -15.99
C SER A 204 32.46 -22.93 -15.45
N GLY A 205 32.78 -24.08 -14.87
CA GLY A 205 31.79 -25.10 -14.52
C GLY A 205 32.00 -26.40 -15.28
N VAL A 206 30.95 -27.21 -15.45
CA VAL A 206 31.04 -28.65 -15.76
C VAL A 206 30.08 -29.05 -16.88
N ALA A 207 30.52 -29.97 -17.75
CA ALA A 207 29.84 -30.37 -18.98
C ALA A 207 29.63 -29.18 -19.93
N ASN A 208 30.75 -28.58 -20.36
CA ASN A 208 30.80 -27.40 -21.23
C ASN A 208 31.14 -27.76 -22.69
N VAL A 209 30.62 -27.08 -23.71
CA VAL A 209 31.00 -27.26 -25.14
C VAL A 209 31.33 -25.89 -25.76
N GLY A 210 32.56 -25.54 -26.23
CA GLY A 210 32.94 -24.17 -26.72
C GLY A 210 34.45 -23.82 -26.67
N GLY A 211 34.92 -22.55 -26.72
CA GLY A 211 36.37 -22.22 -26.53
C GLY A 211 36.71 -21.03 -25.61
N LYS A 212 37.95 -20.92 -25.07
CA LYS A 212 38.48 -20.12 -23.92
C LYS A 212 37.92 -20.45 -22.51
N LEU A 213 37.95 -21.74 -22.15
CA LEU A 213 37.40 -22.35 -20.92
C LEU A 213 38.32 -22.43 -19.68
N SER A 214 37.71 -22.46 -18.47
CA SER A 214 38.34 -22.76 -17.17
C SER A 214 37.42 -23.62 -16.27
N GLY A 215 37.69 -24.92 -16.04
CA GLY A 215 36.81 -25.87 -15.30
C GLY A 215 37.13 -27.35 -15.58
N LEU A 216 36.23 -28.33 -15.30
CA LEU A 216 36.41 -29.79 -15.51
C LEU A 216 35.30 -30.39 -16.42
N PHE A 217 35.64 -31.42 -17.23
CA PHE A 217 34.75 -32.14 -18.19
C PHE A 217 34.03 -31.23 -19.23
N PHE A 218 34.64 -31.03 -20.41
CA PHE A 218 34.25 -30.06 -21.46
C PHE A 218 34.70 -30.48 -22.89
N THR A 219 34.22 -29.79 -23.94
CA THR A 219 34.50 -30.05 -25.39
C THR A 219 34.84 -28.75 -26.17
N GLY A 220 36.14 -28.47 -26.53
CA GLY A 220 36.64 -27.32 -27.36
C GLY A 220 37.95 -26.61 -26.84
N THR A 221 38.30 -25.35 -27.23
CA THR A 221 39.67 -24.71 -27.02
C THR A 221 39.83 -23.82 -25.75
N ARG A 222 41.05 -23.47 -25.27
CA ARG A 222 41.31 -22.66 -24.04
C ARG A 222 41.93 -21.28 -24.35
N PRO A 223 42.11 -20.33 -23.39
CA PRO A 223 42.93 -19.14 -23.60
C PRO A 223 44.34 -19.49 -24.07
#